data_AF-A0A957J3L6-F1
#
_entry.id   AF-A0A957J3L6-F1
#
_cell.length_a   1.000
_cell.length_b   1.000
_cell.length_c   1.000
_cell.angle_alpha   90.00
_cell.angle_beta   90.00
_cell.angle_gamma   90.00
#
_symmetry.space_group_name_H-M   'P 1'
#
loop_
_entity.id
_entity.type
_entity.pdbx_description
1 polymer ?
#
loop_
_entity_poly.entity_id
_entity_poly.type
_entity_poly.pdbx_seq_one_letter_code
_entity_poly.pdbx_strand_id
1 'polypeptide(L)'
;PTADRLRQETPAQSRHTLWCLAIPHEDAPWQTIVAAAQSSGAQTRETLIEAIYGEMIPPITMFLSTGKLMFSQNLLPPLLTGKVQCYWRQKPGHTLREQEWREILYDYAYTRATWKADKEGRAEAAISFRHIWETAPTIGLGQRLGPFWYPAPTVEPPAV
;
A
#
# COMPACT_ATOMS: atom_id res chain seq x y z
N PRO A 1 0.33 -8.50 -28.12
CA PRO A 1 1.65 -8.22 -28.74
C PRO A 1 2.78 -8.00 -27.73
N THR A 2 2.69 -7.01 -26.82
CA THR A 2 3.75 -6.77 -25.80
C THR A 2 3.66 -7.71 -24.59
N ALA A 3 2.45 -7.95 -24.07
CA ALA A 3 2.23 -8.83 -22.93
C ALA A 3 2.63 -10.29 -23.24
N ASP A 4 2.27 -10.78 -24.42
CA ASP A 4 2.62 -12.14 -24.86
C ASP A 4 4.12 -12.33 -24.98
N ARG A 5 4.83 -11.34 -25.54
CA ARG A 5 6.29 -11.33 -25.63
C ARG A 5 6.93 -11.35 -24.24
N LEU A 6 6.48 -10.48 -23.32
CA LEU A 6 7.00 -10.45 -21.95
C LEU A 6 6.78 -11.79 -21.23
N ARG A 7 5.62 -12.44 -21.43
CA ARG A 7 5.38 -13.79 -20.87
C ARG A 7 6.32 -14.84 -21.46
N GLN A 8 6.58 -14.81 -22.76
CA GLN A 8 7.52 -15.73 -23.41
C GLN A 8 8.97 -15.52 -22.96
N GLU A 9 9.36 -14.28 -22.69
CA GLU A 9 10.70 -13.91 -22.21
C GLU A 9 10.85 -14.08 -20.69
N THR A 10 9.76 -14.25 -19.95
CA THR A 10 9.79 -14.49 -18.50
C THR A 10 9.98 -15.98 -18.23
N PRO A 11 10.97 -16.37 -17.41
CA PRO A 11 11.15 -17.77 -17.03
C PRO A 11 9.87 -18.37 -16.43
N ALA A 12 9.51 -19.57 -16.86
CA ALA A 12 8.33 -20.29 -16.35
C ALA A 12 8.40 -20.59 -14.85
N GLN A 13 9.60 -20.56 -14.26
CA GLN A 13 9.83 -20.69 -12.83
C GLN A 13 10.69 -19.53 -12.34
N SER A 14 10.15 -18.78 -11.38
CA SER A 14 10.84 -17.70 -10.71
C SER A 14 10.52 -17.74 -9.22
N ARG A 15 11.47 -17.29 -8.39
CA ARG A 15 11.24 -17.09 -6.96
C ARG A 15 10.37 -15.86 -6.66
N HIS A 16 10.27 -14.95 -7.63
CA HIS A 16 9.58 -13.67 -7.50
C HIS A 16 8.67 -13.42 -8.70
N THR A 17 7.49 -12.86 -8.44
CA THR A 17 6.52 -12.50 -9.47
C THR A 17 6.38 -10.98 -9.56
N LEU A 18 6.35 -10.45 -10.78
CA LEU A 18 6.05 -9.05 -11.05
C LEU A 18 4.69 -8.98 -11.75
N TRP A 19 3.72 -8.35 -11.08
CA TRP A 19 2.43 -8.03 -11.69
C TRP A 19 2.41 -6.55 -12.11
N CYS A 20 2.17 -6.31 -13.39
CA CYS A 20 2.03 -4.98 -13.95
C CYS A 20 0.57 -4.71 -14.30
N LEU A 21 0.01 -3.64 -13.76
CA LEU A 21 -1.35 -3.21 -14.04
C LEU A 21 -1.34 -1.95 -14.90
N ALA A 22 -2.07 -1.98 -16.01
CA ALA A 22 -2.30 -0.82 -16.85
C ALA A 22 -3.78 -0.44 -16.78
N ILE A 23 -4.06 0.75 -16.26
CA ILE A 23 -5.43 1.27 -16.11
C ILE A 23 -5.64 2.36 -17.15
N PRO A 24 -6.44 2.12 -18.20
CA PRO A 24 -6.62 3.09 -19.29
C PRO A 24 -7.47 4.29 -18.88
N HIS A 25 -8.39 4.12 -17.93
CA HIS A 25 -9.25 5.16 -17.37
C HIS A 25 -9.81 4.73 -16.01
N GLU A 26 -10.42 5.66 -15.28
CA GLU A 26 -10.81 5.44 -13.88
C GLU A 26 -11.83 4.31 -13.67
N ASP A 27 -12.73 4.08 -14.62
CA ASP A 27 -13.74 3.02 -14.50
C ASP A 27 -13.27 1.61 -14.91
N ALA A 28 -12.08 1.49 -15.52
CA ALA A 28 -11.62 0.22 -16.09
C ALA A 28 -11.51 -0.91 -15.05
N PRO A 29 -11.05 -0.67 -13.80
CA PRO A 29 -11.10 -1.65 -12.72
C PRO A 29 -12.48 -2.25 -12.48
N TRP A 30 -13.51 -1.40 -12.40
CA TRP A 30 -14.88 -1.85 -12.14
C TRP A 30 -15.46 -2.63 -13.30
N GLN A 31 -15.22 -2.16 -14.54
CA GLN A 31 -15.63 -2.88 -15.73
C GLN A 31 -14.99 -4.27 -15.79
N THR A 32 -13.71 -4.38 -15.40
CA THR A 32 -13.00 -5.66 -15.32
C THR A 32 -13.62 -6.58 -14.28
N ILE A 33 -13.92 -6.07 -13.07
CA ILE A 33 -14.55 -6.86 -12.01
C ILE A 33 -15.94 -7.36 -12.46
N VAL A 34 -16.78 -6.48 -13.01
CA VAL A 34 -18.14 -6.82 -13.44
C VAL A 34 -18.11 -7.84 -14.58
N ALA A 35 -17.26 -7.63 -15.59
CA ALA A 35 -17.12 -8.57 -16.70
C ALA A 35 -16.61 -9.94 -16.23
N ALA A 36 -15.64 -9.97 -15.31
CA ALA A 36 -15.15 -11.21 -14.71
C ALA A 36 -16.25 -11.94 -13.93
N ALA A 37 -17.03 -11.22 -13.10
CA ALA A 37 -18.14 -11.80 -12.35
C ALA A 37 -19.21 -12.43 -13.27
N GLN A 38 -19.58 -11.71 -14.34
CA GLN A 38 -20.57 -12.17 -15.30
C GLN A 38 -20.12 -13.38 -16.12
N SER A 39 -18.84 -13.41 -16.52
CA SER A 39 -18.31 -14.47 -17.39
C SER A 39 -17.92 -15.74 -16.64
N SER A 40 -17.45 -15.65 -15.40
CA SER A 40 -17.05 -16.82 -14.60
C SER A 40 -18.14 -17.31 -13.65
N GLY A 41 -19.16 -16.49 -13.37
CA GLY A 41 -20.14 -16.74 -12.32
C GLY A 41 -19.54 -16.63 -10.91
N ALA A 42 -18.36 -16.04 -10.76
CA ALA A 42 -17.69 -15.88 -9.47
C ALA A 42 -18.56 -15.09 -8.47
N GLN A 43 -18.71 -15.64 -7.26
CA GLN A 43 -19.52 -15.06 -6.18
C GLN A 43 -18.68 -14.63 -4.97
N THR A 44 -17.38 -14.90 -5.00
CA THR A 44 -16.46 -14.56 -3.90
C THR A 44 -15.31 -13.72 -4.42
N ARG A 45 -14.62 -13.02 -3.51
CA ARG A 45 -13.42 -12.26 -3.84
C ARG A 45 -12.34 -13.17 -4.43
N GLU A 46 -12.16 -14.35 -3.87
CA GLU A 46 -11.14 -15.32 -4.26
C GLU A 46 -11.41 -15.83 -5.69
N THR A 47 -12.64 -16.23 -5.99
CA THR A 47 -13.02 -16.69 -7.34
C THR A 47 -12.95 -15.56 -8.37
N LEU A 48 -13.20 -14.31 -7.98
CA LEU A 48 -12.98 -13.14 -8.84
C LEU A 48 -11.48 -12.84 -9.06
N ILE A 49 -10.63 -13.05 -8.05
CA ILE A 49 -9.18 -12.89 -8.20
C ILE A 49 -8.67 -13.88 -9.25
N GLU A 50 -9.01 -15.17 -9.14
CA GLU A 50 -8.63 -16.15 -10.16
C GLU A 50 -9.17 -15.78 -11.55
N ALA A 51 -10.42 -15.32 -11.65
CA ALA A 51 -11.02 -14.94 -12.92
C ALA A 51 -10.33 -13.73 -13.57
N ILE A 52 -9.87 -12.75 -12.79
CA ILE A 52 -9.21 -11.53 -13.31
C ILE A 52 -7.72 -11.78 -13.60
N TYR A 53 -7.02 -12.45 -12.69
CA TYR A 53 -5.55 -12.56 -12.75
C TYR A 53 -5.06 -13.88 -13.32
N GLY A 54 -5.94 -14.89 -13.46
CA GLY A 54 -5.60 -16.23 -13.90
C GLY A 54 -4.99 -17.11 -12.80
N GLU A 55 -4.76 -16.57 -11.62
CA GLU A 55 -4.20 -17.26 -10.45
C GLU A 55 -4.65 -16.56 -9.16
N MET A 56 -4.55 -17.27 -8.04
CA MET A 56 -4.73 -16.66 -6.72
C MET A 56 -3.52 -15.81 -6.35
N ILE A 57 -3.69 -14.49 -6.34
CA ILE A 57 -2.68 -13.55 -5.86
C ILE A 57 -2.98 -13.18 -4.40
N PRO A 58 -1.98 -13.22 -3.49
CA PRO A 58 -2.19 -12.81 -2.11
C PRO A 58 -2.51 -11.31 -2.00
N PRO A 59 -3.29 -10.89 -0.99
CA PRO A 59 -3.54 -9.48 -0.75
C PRO A 59 -2.25 -8.69 -0.50
N ILE A 60 -2.25 -7.45 -0.97
CA ILE A 60 -1.17 -6.48 -0.77
C ILE A 60 -1.09 -6.15 0.71
N THR A 61 0.14 -6.15 1.24
CA THR A 61 0.44 -5.83 2.63
C THR A 61 1.22 -4.52 2.78
N MET A 62 1.87 -4.05 1.71
CA MET A 62 2.66 -2.82 1.70
C MET A 62 2.42 -2.02 0.42
N PHE A 63 2.30 -0.70 0.55
CA PHE A 63 2.23 0.23 -0.58
C PHE A 63 3.24 1.36 -0.39
N LEU A 64 4.08 1.57 -1.40
CA LEU A 64 5.07 2.65 -1.43
C LEU A 64 4.78 3.57 -2.60
N SER A 65 4.55 4.85 -2.32
CA SER A 65 4.26 5.87 -3.33
C SER A 65 5.00 7.17 -3.07
N THR A 66 4.74 8.18 -3.90
CA THR A 66 5.39 9.50 -3.85
C THR A 66 4.37 10.62 -3.95
N GLY A 67 4.67 11.77 -3.34
CA GLY A 67 3.88 12.99 -3.43
C GLY A 67 2.80 13.06 -2.35
N LYS A 68 1.58 13.41 -2.75
CA LYS A 68 0.46 13.63 -1.83
C LYS A 68 0.00 12.31 -1.21
N LEU A 69 -0.30 12.31 0.08
CA LEU A 69 -0.96 11.20 0.76
C LEU A 69 -2.41 11.14 0.28
N MET A 70 -2.62 10.43 -0.82
CA MET A 70 -3.91 10.27 -1.47
C MET A 70 -4.10 8.81 -1.85
N PHE A 71 -5.32 8.34 -1.71
CA PHE A 71 -5.73 7.02 -2.16
C PHE A 71 -6.75 7.17 -3.29
N SER A 72 -6.58 6.41 -4.36
CA SER A 72 -7.58 6.25 -5.40
C SER A 72 -7.72 4.78 -5.77
N GLN A 73 -8.84 4.43 -6.40
CA GLN A 73 -9.15 3.05 -6.79
C GLN A 73 -8.12 2.45 -7.77
N ASN A 74 -7.31 3.31 -8.39
CA ASN A 74 -6.34 2.94 -9.42
C ASN A 74 -4.92 2.74 -8.87
N LEU A 75 -4.70 2.97 -7.56
CA LEU A 75 -3.36 2.83 -6.96
C LEU A 75 -3.00 1.38 -6.63
N LEU A 76 -4.01 0.56 -6.30
CA LEU A 76 -3.82 -0.84 -5.99
C LEU A 76 -4.59 -1.70 -6.98
N PRO A 77 -4.04 -2.85 -7.39
CA PRO A 77 -4.76 -3.85 -8.15
C PRO A 77 -6.13 -4.20 -7.55
N PRO A 78 -7.18 -4.26 -8.38
CA PRO A 78 -8.54 -4.53 -7.92
C PRO A 78 -8.62 -5.85 -7.15
N LEU A 79 -9.40 -5.86 -6.08
CA LEU A 79 -9.57 -7.02 -5.18
C LEU A 79 -8.31 -7.48 -4.44
N LEU A 80 -7.14 -6.88 -4.64
CA LEU A 80 -5.91 -7.26 -3.93
C LEU A 80 -5.63 -6.39 -2.70
N THR A 81 -6.49 -5.41 -2.37
CA THR A 81 -6.35 -4.62 -1.13
C THR A 81 -6.56 -5.50 0.11
N GLY A 82 -5.53 -5.60 0.96
CA GLY A 82 -5.59 -6.25 2.27
C GLY A 82 -5.51 -5.25 3.42
N LYS A 83 -4.77 -5.62 4.49
CA LYS A 83 -4.31 -4.67 5.51
C LYS A 83 -3.00 -4.04 5.04
N VAL A 84 -3.11 -2.98 4.25
CA VAL A 84 -1.97 -2.35 3.58
C VAL A 84 -1.29 -1.35 4.50
N GLN A 85 0.01 -1.53 4.73
CA GLN A 85 0.87 -0.55 5.37
C GLN A 85 1.41 0.40 4.30
N CYS A 86 1.04 1.68 4.40
CA CYS A 86 1.35 2.64 3.36
C CYS A 86 2.51 3.56 3.75
N TYR A 87 3.34 3.89 2.76
CA TYR A 87 4.51 4.76 2.83
C TYR A 87 4.45 5.74 1.66
N TRP A 88 4.66 7.03 1.95
CA TRP A 88 4.72 8.08 0.94
C TRP A 88 6.02 8.86 1.06
N ARG A 89 6.71 9.01 -0.07
CA ARG A 89 7.96 9.76 -0.18
C ARG A 89 7.71 11.12 -0.82
N GLN A 90 8.46 12.15 -0.43
CA GLN A 90 8.37 13.45 -1.09
C GLN A 90 9.35 13.66 -2.22
N LYS A 91 10.43 12.87 -2.26
CA LYS A 91 11.46 13.04 -3.27
C LYS A 91 10.86 12.78 -4.66
N PRO A 92 10.96 13.74 -5.60
CA PRO A 92 10.49 13.53 -6.96
C PRO A 92 11.32 12.45 -7.68
N GLY A 93 10.68 11.71 -8.57
CA GLY A 93 11.31 10.68 -9.40
C GLY A 93 11.23 9.26 -8.84
N HIS A 94 11.83 8.32 -9.57
CA HIS A 94 11.73 6.87 -9.29
C HIS A 94 12.89 6.33 -8.46
N THR A 95 13.86 7.17 -8.09
CA THR A 95 15.03 6.72 -7.32
C THR A 95 14.65 6.41 -5.87
N LEU A 96 15.03 5.24 -5.39
CA LEU A 96 14.92 4.82 -4.00
C LEU A 96 16.32 4.43 -3.53
N ARG A 97 16.83 5.09 -2.49
CA ARG A 97 18.14 4.75 -1.93
C ARG A 97 18.02 3.48 -1.10
N GLU A 98 19.07 2.67 -1.07
CA GLU A 98 19.07 1.42 -0.31
C GLU A 98 18.79 1.64 1.18
N GLN A 99 19.39 2.68 1.78
CA GLN A 99 19.15 3.02 3.19
C GLN A 99 17.66 3.35 3.44
N GLU A 100 17.07 4.21 2.61
CA GLU A 100 15.65 4.58 2.70
C GLU A 100 14.74 3.35 2.55
N TRP A 101 15.12 2.43 1.66
CA TRP A 101 14.40 1.17 1.49
C TRP A 101 14.49 0.27 2.74
N ARG A 102 15.68 0.16 3.34
CA ARG A 102 15.89 -0.62 4.57
C ARG A 102 15.09 -0.04 5.75
N GLU A 103 15.02 1.28 5.86
CA GLU A 103 14.22 1.97 6.89
C GLU A 103 12.72 1.63 6.75
N ILE A 104 12.18 1.70 5.52
CA ILE A 104 10.79 1.34 5.22
C ILE A 104 10.54 -0.14 5.54
N LEU A 105 11.42 -1.04 5.12
CA LEU A 105 11.27 -2.47 5.38
C LEU A 105 11.37 -2.81 6.87
N TYR A 106 12.23 -2.11 7.61
CA TYR A 106 12.35 -2.30 9.05
C TYR A 106 11.08 -1.86 9.77
N ASP A 107 10.54 -0.68 9.44
CA ASP A 107 9.26 -0.21 9.98
C ASP A 107 8.14 -1.21 9.67
N TYR A 108 8.08 -1.68 8.43
CA TYR A 108 7.09 -2.64 7.94
C TYR A 108 7.11 -3.95 8.71
N ALA A 109 8.30 -4.51 8.92
CA ALA A 109 8.47 -5.84 9.51
C ALA A 109 8.45 -5.82 11.05
N TYR A 110 8.96 -4.77 11.70
CA TYR A 110 9.27 -4.79 13.13
C TYR A 110 8.59 -3.70 13.96
N THR A 111 8.33 -2.52 13.40
CA THR A 111 7.82 -1.38 14.19
C THR A 111 6.29 -1.35 14.22
N ARG A 112 5.62 -1.56 13.07
CA ARG A 112 4.17 -1.37 12.96
C ARG A 112 3.32 -2.43 13.65
N ALA A 113 3.87 -3.62 13.87
CA ALA A 113 3.18 -4.71 14.53
C ALA A 113 3.03 -4.44 16.04
N THR A 114 2.02 -3.65 16.41
CA THR A 114 1.72 -3.38 17.83
C THR A 114 0.70 -4.35 18.43
N TRP A 115 0.26 -5.36 17.67
CA TRP A 115 -0.70 -6.35 18.16
C TRP A 115 0.00 -7.33 19.11
N LYS A 116 -0.66 -7.60 20.23
CA LYS A 116 -0.33 -8.68 21.17
C LYS A 116 -1.63 -9.39 21.53
N ALA A 117 -1.57 -10.70 21.71
CA ALA A 117 -2.73 -11.52 22.05
C ALA A 117 -3.29 -11.13 23.42
N ASP A 118 -2.40 -10.99 24.39
CA ASP A 118 -2.67 -10.37 25.67
C ASP A 118 -2.63 -8.84 25.52
N LYS A 119 -3.70 -8.19 25.97
CA LYS A 119 -3.88 -6.74 25.94
C LYS A 119 -4.01 -6.16 27.35
N GLU A 120 -3.89 -6.97 28.39
CA GLU A 120 -3.92 -6.53 29.79
C GLU A 120 -2.81 -5.50 30.03
N GLY A 121 -3.11 -4.42 30.77
CA GLY A 121 -2.14 -3.36 31.03
C GLY A 121 -1.85 -2.41 29.86
N ARG A 122 -2.37 -2.67 28.65
CA ARG A 122 -2.06 -1.84 27.46
C ARG A 122 -2.66 -0.44 27.58
N ALA A 123 -3.86 -0.31 28.13
CA ALA A 123 -4.52 0.98 28.31
C ALA A 123 -3.80 1.81 29.38
N GLU A 124 -3.39 1.16 30.46
CA GLU A 124 -2.64 1.74 31.58
C GLU A 124 -1.27 2.23 31.09
N ALA A 125 -0.57 1.42 30.30
CA ALA A 125 0.68 1.83 29.66
C ALA A 125 0.46 3.00 28.69
N ALA A 126 -0.64 3.01 27.92
CA ALA A 126 -0.96 4.11 27.00
C ALA A 126 -1.26 5.44 27.72
N ILE A 127 -1.77 5.39 28.96
CA ILE A 127 -2.01 6.60 29.78
C ILE A 127 -0.68 7.32 30.10
N SER A 128 0.43 6.59 30.28
CA SER A 128 1.74 7.23 30.48
C SER A 128 2.18 8.11 29.29
N PHE A 129 1.65 7.83 28.10
CA PHE A 129 1.87 8.60 26.88
C PHE A 129 0.72 9.56 26.53
N ARG A 130 -0.16 9.86 27.50
CA ARG A 130 -1.35 10.71 27.29
C ARG A 130 -1.04 12.02 26.58
N HIS A 131 -0.05 12.75 27.08
CA HIS A 131 0.36 14.02 26.51
C HIS A 131 0.81 13.91 25.04
N ILE A 132 1.37 12.75 24.63
CA ILE A 132 1.84 12.51 23.25
C ILE A 132 0.65 12.39 22.30
N TRP A 133 -0.36 11.58 22.62
CA TRP A 133 -1.50 11.38 21.71
C TRP A 133 -2.55 12.49 21.79
N GLU A 134 -2.64 13.24 22.90
CA GLU A 134 -3.49 14.45 22.98
C GLU A 134 -2.95 15.61 22.15
N THR A 135 -1.64 15.64 21.89
CA THR A 135 -0.99 16.69 21.09
C THR A 135 -0.48 16.17 19.73
N ALA A 136 -0.82 14.93 19.38
CA ALA A 136 -0.31 14.29 18.18
C ALA A 136 -0.75 15.07 16.92
N PRO A 137 0.18 15.32 15.97
CA PRO A 137 -0.16 16.00 14.74
C PRO A 137 -1.03 15.11 13.84
N THR A 138 -1.94 15.74 13.09
CA THR A 138 -2.65 15.05 12.01
C THR A 138 -1.69 14.73 10.86
N ILE A 139 -1.45 13.44 10.64
CA ILE A 139 -0.63 12.95 9.53
C ILE A 139 -1.34 13.23 8.20
N GLY A 140 -0.62 13.75 7.20
CA GLY A 140 -1.15 14.07 5.88
C GLY A 140 -1.54 15.54 5.68
N LEU A 141 -1.47 16.37 6.73
CA LEU A 141 -1.46 17.82 6.55
C LEU A 141 -0.21 18.27 5.80
N GLY A 142 -0.33 19.37 5.07
CA GLY A 142 0.77 19.93 4.31
C GLY A 142 0.55 21.38 3.92
N GLN A 143 1.55 21.94 3.26
CA GLN A 143 1.59 23.31 2.77
C GLN A 143 1.93 23.33 1.29
N ARG A 144 1.67 24.48 0.66
CA ARG A 144 2.07 24.72 -0.73
C ARG A 144 3.46 25.33 -0.76
N LEU A 145 4.38 24.71 -1.50
CA LEU A 145 5.67 25.29 -1.90
C LEU A 145 5.60 25.58 -3.40
N GLY A 146 5.07 26.74 -3.77
CA GLY A 146 4.77 27.10 -5.15
C GLY A 146 3.72 26.15 -5.79
N PRO A 147 4.06 25.41 -6.87
CA PRO A 147 3.15 24.45 -7.48
C PRO A 147 3.11 23.10 -6.74
N PHE A 148 4.00 22.87 -5.77
CA PHE A 148 4.12 21.59 -5.06
C PHE A 148 3.34 21.60 -3.76
N TRP A 149 2.76 20.45 -3.42
CA TRP A 149 2.34 20.15 -2.06
C TRP A 149 3.51 19.53 -1.32
N TYR A 150 3.72 19.94 -0.06
CA TYR A 150 4.78 19.43 0.79
C TYR A 150 4.21 19.13 2.18
N PRO A 151 4.54 17.99 2.82
CA PRO A 151 3.98 17.62 4.11
C PRO A 151 4.37 18.62 5.18
N ALA A 152 3.47 18.83 6.14
CA ALA A 152 3.77 19.59 7.32
C ALA A 152 4.85 18.84 8.13
N PRO A 153 5.77 19.55 8.81
CA PRO A 153 6.76 18.91 9.66
C PRO A 153 6.08 18.03 10.70
N THR A 154 6.55 16.78 10.85
CA THR A 154 6.23 15.97 12.02
C THR A 154 7.11 16.43 13.16
N VAL A 155 6.50 16.82 14.28
CA VAL A 155 7.23 17.14 15.51
C VAL A 155 7.65 15.83 16.16
N GLU A 156 8.93 15.71 16.52
CA GLU A 156 9.40 14.56 17.27
C GLU A 156 8.69 14.50 18.63
N PRO A 157 8.17 13.34 19.04
CA PRO A 157 7.66 13.19 20.40
C PRO A 157 8.79 13.42 21.41
N PRO A 158 8.50 14.00 22.59
CA PRO A 158 9.49 14.18 23.64
C PRO A 158 10.11 12.83 24.03
N ALA A 159 11.40 12.84 24.38
CA ALA A 159 12.10 11.66 24.85
C ALA A 159 11.42 11.11 26.11
N VAL A 160 11.24 9.79 26.15
CA VAL A 160 10.65 9.03 27.26
C VAL A 160 11.70 8.76 28.32
#